data_AF-A0A6G6SKW0-F1
#
_entry.id   AF-A0A6G6SKW0-F1
#
_cell.length_a   1.000
_cell.length_b   1.000
_cell.length_c   1.000
_cell.angle_alpha   90.00
_cell.angle_beta   90.00
_cell.angle_gamma   90.00
#
_symmetry.space_group_name_H-M   'P 1'
#
loop_
_entity.id
_entity.type
_entity.pdbx_description
1 polymer ?
#
loop_
_entity_poly.entity_id
_entity_poly.type
_entity_poly.pdbx_seq_one_letter_code
_entity_poly.pdbx_strand_id
1 'polypeptide(L)'
;MKLTIEDIRPYLLFESIAGSRSHNLATETSDTDIKGVFYLPKDLFYGLEYTPQVSNKTNDIVYYELGRFIELLCASNPNILELLNSPEQVVIYRHPLMSLIKPEWFLSKTCIQTFVHYAEGQIKKSQGLNKKIVNPVEKQLKTILDFCYVIEGGKIIQVNSWLDRRHWKQEQLGLAKLAHAQDLYAMYYDNTSLFQGIIKKENSNDVLLSSIPKEAKVQGYLSFNKEGYSAYRKQYHDYWRWVEQRNDARYQQNIDHGRSYDSKNMMHTFRLLYVALGIAQENKVKVWCDNRDELLAIKAGQFSYDELLRRSEILIRDIQNAFKLSCLPEEINYQSAKSALVNIRKELYKL
;
A
#
# COMPACT_ATOMS: atom_id res chain seq x y z
N MET A 1 -4.35 25.04 10.98
CA MET A 1 -4.73 24.00 11.99
C MET A 1 -5.26 22.78 11.25
N LYS A 2 -4.86 21.55 11.60
CA LYS A 2 -5.37 20.35 10.92
C LYS A 2 -6.76 20.01 11.45
N LEU A 3 -7.78 20.08 10.58
CA LEU A 3 -9.15 19.73 10.95
C LEU A 3 -9.27 18.27 11.40
N THR A 4 -10.07 18.07 12.44
CA THR A 4 -10.50 16.77 12.96
C THR A 4 -11.94 16.45 12.53
N ILE A 5 -12.40 15.23 12.81
CA ILE A 5 -13.79 14.84 12.50
C ILE A 5 -14.79 15.71 13.25
N GLU A 6 -14.50 16.07 14.50
CA GLU A 6 -15.38 16.93 15.30
C GLU A 6 -15.47 18.34 14.71
N ASP A 7 -14.36 18.89 14.20
CA ASP A 7 -14.34 20.22 13.59
C ASP A 7 -15.21 20.31 12.32
N ILE A 8 -15.37 19.21 11.58
CA ILE A 8 -16.12 19.19 10.32
C ILE A 8 -17.62 18.84 10.47
N ARG A 9 -18.07 18.37 11.65
CA ARG A 9 -19.47 17.96 11.86
C ARG A 9 -20.50 19.01 11.44
N PRO A 10 -20.33 20.32 11.75
CA PRO A 10 -21.27 21.36 11.32
C PRO A 10 -21.31 21.58 9.80
N TYR A 11 -20.32 21.06 9.08
CA TYR A 11 -20.10 21.26 7.66
C TYR A 11 -20.33 19.99 6.83
N LEU A 12 -21.02 18.99 7.38
CA LEU A 12 -21.36 17.76 6.65
C LEU A 12 -22.38 18.02 5.55
N LEU A 13 -22.18 17.35 4.42
CA LEU A 13 -23.11 17.31 3.28
C LEU A 13 -23.64 15.90 3.05
N PHE A 14 -22.85 14.88 3.37
CA PHE A 14 -23.20 13.49 3.14
C PHE A 14 -22.46 12.58 4.11
N GLU A 15 -23.13 11.53 4.58
CA GLU A 15 -22.53 10.48 5.41
C GLU A 15 -23.24 9.15 5.13
N SER A 16 -22.47 8.08 4.94
CA SER A 16 -22.98 6.75 4.68
C SER A 16 -22.07 5.70 5.30
N ILE A 17 -22.66 4.57 5.70
CA ILE A 17 -21.91 3.35 5.95
C ILE A 17 -21.33 2.87 4.61
N ALA A 18 -20.07 2.48 4.63
CA ALA A 18 -19.33 1.99 3.48
C ALA A 18 -18.83 0.55 3.73
N GLY A 19 -18.02 0.05 2.81
CA GLY A 19 -17.35 -1.23 2.98
C GLY A 19 -18.32 -2.42 2.96
N SER A 20 -17.96 -3.49 3.66
CA SER A 20 -18.68 -4.77 3.52
C SER A 20 -20.18 -4.67 3.78
N ARG A 21 -20.62 -3.74 4.63
CA ARG A 21 -22.03 -3.46 4.93
C ARG A 21 -22.79 -2.82 3.77
N SER A 22 -22.21 -1.85 3.05
CA SER A 22 -22.85 -1.26 1.87
C SER A 22 -22.94 -2.23 0.68
N HIS A 23 -22.06 -3.23 0.64
CA HIS A 23 -21.95 -4.18 -0.46
C HIS A 23 -22.75 -5.48 -0.28
N ASN A 24 -23.49 -5.66 0.81
CA ASN A 24 -24.09 -6.97 1.16
C ASN A 24 -23.06 -8.08 1.47
N LEU A 25 -21.86 -7.72 1.90
CA LEU A 25 -20.74 -8.64 2.16
C LEU A 25 -20.34 -8.69 3.63
N ALA A 26 -21.15 -8.08 4.51
CA ALA A 26 -20.89 -8.07 5.94
C ALA A 26 -21.04 -9.48 6.54
N THR A 27 -20.13 -9.82 7.44
CA THR A 27 -20.16 -10.99 8.33
C THR A 27 -20.25 -10.52 9.78
N GLU A 28 -20.43 -11.42 10.74
CA GLU A 28 -20.51 -11.06 12.17
C GLU A 28 -19.27 -10.30 12.67
N THR A 29 -18.11 -10.60 12.07
CA THR A 29 -16.82 -9.96 12.37
C THR A 29 -16.53 -8.72 11.52
N SER A 30 -17.47 -8.27 10.68
CA SER A 30 -17.26 -7.08 9.85
C SER A 30 -17.23 -5.80 10.67
N ASP A 31 -16.18 -5.02 10.45
CA ASP A 31 -16.06 -3.62 10.83
C ASP A 31 -17.14 -2.75 10.14
N THR A 32 -17.26 -1.53 10.65
CA THR A 32 -18.15 -0.50 10.09
C THR A 32 -17.28 0.64 9.59
N ASP A 33 -17.16 0.74 8.27
CA ASP A 33 -16.57 1.90 7.61
C ASP A 33 -17.62 3.00 7.47
N ILE A 34 -17.24 4.26 7.70
CA ILE A 34 -18.07 5.43 7.44
C ILE A 34 -17.32 6.33 6.46
N LYS A 35 -18.03 6.75 5.42
CA LYS A 35 -17.51 7.72 4.47
C LYS A 35 -18.50 8.86 4.28
N GLY A 36 -17.96 10.05 4.02
CA GLY A 36 -18.82 11.21 3.83
C GLY A 36 -18.18 12.34 3.06
N VAL A 37 -18.95 13.40 2.91
CA VAL A 37 -18.56 14.63 2.22
C VAL A 37 -18.83 15.79 3.17
N PHE A 38 -17.85 16.68 3.29
CA PHE A 38 -17.97 17.94 4.03
C PHE A 38 -17.58 19.11 3.14
N TYR A 39 -17.91 20.33 3.54
CA TYR A 39 -17.34 21.55 2.95
C TYR A 39 -16.46 22.26 3.97
N LEU A 40 -15.49 23.04 3.51
CA LEU A 40 -14.61 23.76 4.43
C LEU A 40 -15.34 24.94 5.09
N PRO A 41 -14.99 25.30 6.33
CA PRO A 41 -15.34 26.60 6.89
C PRO A 41 -14.92 27.72 5.94
N LYS A 42 -15.76 28.76 5.82
CA LYS A 42 -15.62 29.85 4.83
C LYS A 42 -14.21 30.48 4.84
N ASP A 43 -13.70 30.78 6.02
CA ASP A 43 -12.38 31.42 6.18
C ASP A 43 -11.22 30.49 5.78
N LEU A 44 -11.35 29.18 6.03
CA LEU A 44 -10.36 28.20 5.57
C LEU A 44 -10.44 28.03 4.06
N PHE A 45 -11.64 27.99 3.48
CA PHE A 45 -11.83 27.83 2.05
C PHE A 45 -11.26 29.00 1.24
N TYR A 46 -11.41 30.24 1.73
CA TYR A 46 -10.84 31.44 1.09
C TYR A 46 -9.39 31.73 1.50
N GLY A 47 -8.91 31.11 2.58
CA GLY A 47 -7.56 31.24 3.07
C GLY A 47 -6.53 30.44 2.27
N LEU A 48 -5.31 30.38 2.81
CA LEU A 48 -4.19 29.65 2.19
C LEU A 48 -4.12 28.17 2.61
N GLU A 49 -4.87 27.77 3.64
CA GLU A 49 -4.88 26.39 4.16
C GLU A 49 -6.03 25.58 3.56
N TYR A 50 -5.70 24.48 2.89
CA TYR A 50 -6.70 23.57 2.31
C TYR A 50 -6.59 22.17 2.89
N THR A 51 -7.70 21.65 3.43
CA THR A 51 -7.79 20.27 3.94
C THR A 51 -8.68 19.43 3.01
N PRO A 52 -8.12 18.60 2.12
CA PRO A 52 -8.91 17.83 1.14
C PRO A 52 -9.66 16.65 1.75
N GLN A 53 -9.22 16.19 2.93
CA GLN A 53 -9.72 14.97 3.56
C GLN A 53 -9.43 15.00 5.06
N VAL A 54 -10.35 14.45 5.84
CA VAL A 54 -10.20 14.21 7.27
C VAL A 54 -10.49 12.74 7.56
N SER A 55 -9.68 12.09 8.38
CA SER A 55 -9.89 10.70 8.79
C SER A 55 -9.61 10.48 10.27
N ASN A 56 -10.21 9.44 10.86
CA ASN A 56 -9.84 8.97 12.18
C ASN A 56 -8.50 8.23 12.15
N LYS A 57 -7.96 7.86 13.32
CA LYS A 57 -6.64 7.19 13.43
C LYS A 57 -6.56 5.86 12.67
N THR A 58 -7.66 5.11 12.61
CA THR A 58 -7.72 3.80 11.96
C THR A 58 -8.07 3.89 10.47
N ASN A 59 -8.52 5.05 9.99
CA ASN A 59 -9.07 5.30 8.65
C ASN A 59 -10.36 4.55 8.32
N ASP A 60 -11.08 4.06 9.33
CA ASP A 60 -12.42 3.48 9.15
C ASP A 60 -13.47 4.59 8.95
N ILE A 61 -13.19 5.81 9.41
CA ILE A 61 -14.03 6.99 9.21
C ILE A 61 -13.27 8.01 8.36
N VAL A 62 -13.80 8.34 7.19
CA VAL A 62 -13.13 9.20 6.21
C VAL A 62 -14.11 10.16 5.54
N TYR A 63 -13.84 11.46 5.63
CA TYR A 63 -14.62 12.49 4.95
C TYR A 63 -13.77 13.22 3.92
N TYR A 64 -14.37 13.50 2.78
CA TYR A 64 -13.75 14.22 1.66
C TYR A 64 -14.32 15.63 1.59
N GLU A 65 -13.46 16.63 1.38
CA GLU A 65 -13.95 17.98 1.06
C GLU A 65 -14.70 17.95 -0.27
N LEU A 66 -15.76 18.75 -0.40
CA LEU A 66 -16.66 18.76 -1.55
C LEU A 66 -15.95 18.88 -2.91
N GLY A 67 -14.99 19.79 -3.03
CA GLY A 67 -14.12 19.92 -4.20
C GLY A 67 -13.26 18.67 -4.44
N ARG A 68 -12.64 18.12 -3.40
CA ARG A 68 -11.90 16.84 -3.50
C ARG A 68 -12.80 15.68 -3.93
N PHE A 69 -14.03 15.63 -3.43
CA PHE A 69 -15.02 14.62 -3.81
C PHE A 69 -15.38 14.73 -5.30
N ILE A 70 -15.68 15.94 -5.80
CA ILE A 70 -15.95 16.17 -7.23
C ILE A 70 -14.72 15.87 -8.09
N GLU A 71 -13.51 16.27 -7.66
CA GLU A 71 -12.26 15.95 -8.36
C GLU A 71 -12.09 14.44 -8.55
N LEU A 72 -12.31 13.65 -7.50
CA LEU A 72 -12.19 12.19 -7.56
C LEU A 72 -13.29 11.53 -8.39
N LEU A 73 -14.50 12.07 -8.37
CA LEU A 73 -15.57 11.63 -9.28
C LEU A 73 -15.21 11.89 -10.74
N CYS A 74 -14.65 13.07 -11.03
CA CYS A 74 -14.16 13.40 -12.37
C CYS A 74 -12.99 12.53 -12.82
N ALA A 75 -12.22 11.99 -11.88
CA ALA A 75 -11.18 11.00 -12.15
C ALA A 75 -11.71 9.55 -12.19
N SER A 76 -13.03 9.35 -12.26
CA SER A 76 -13.68 8.03 -12.28
C SER A 76 -13.20 7.11 -11.15
N ASN A 77 -12.94 7.66 -9.95
CA ASN A 77 -12.44 6.88 -8.81
C ASN A 77 -13.51 5.89 -8.32
N PRO A 78 -13.26 4.56 -8.34
CA PRO A 78 -14.27 3.56 -8.00
C PRO A 78 -14.90 3.74 -6.62
N ASN A 79 -14.09 4.05 -5.60
CA ASN A 79 -14.58 4.18 -4.23
C ASN A 79 -15.49 5.39 -4.05
N ILE A 80 -15.24 6.46 -4.81
CA ILE A 80 -16.02 7.70 -4.72
C ILE A 80 -17.29 7.60 -5.57
N LEU A 81 -17.22 6.92 -6.72
CA LEU A 81 -18.40 6.55 -7.50
C LEU A 81 -19.35 5.66 -6.69
N GLU A 82 -18.82 4.66 -5.98
CA GLU A 82 -19.60 3.84 -5.04
C GLU A 82 -20.20 4.70 -3.92
N LEU A 83 -19.44 5.64 -3.35
CA LEU A 83 -19.94 6.52 -2.29
C LEU A 83 -21.11 7.40 -2.77
N LEU A 84 -20.99 8.01 -3.95
CA LEU A 84 -22.07 8.82 -4.55
C LEU A 84 -23.34 7.98 -4.78
N ASN A 85 -23.18 6.70 -5.10
CA ASN A 85 -24.26 5.75 -5.38
C ASN A 85 -24.58 4.84 -4.19
N SER A 86 -24.27 5.28 -2.96
CA SER A 86 -24.55 4.50 -1.75
C SER A 86 -26.03 4.14 -1.66
N PRO A 87 -26.39 2.87 -1.39
CA PRO A 87 -27.79 2.45 -1.24
C PRO A 87 -28.48 3.22 -0.11
N GLU A 88 -29.76 3.57 -0.28
CA GLU A 88 -30.46 4.45 0.67
C GLU A 88 -30.47 3.90 2.10
N GLN A 89 -30.56 2.57 2.26
CA GLN A 89 -30.57 1.92 3.57
C GLN A 89 -29.27 2.05 4.37
N VAL A 90 -28.17 2.48 3.75
CA VAL A 90 -26.88 2.70 4.43
C VAL A 90 -26.52 4.19 4.56
N VAL A 91 -27.34 5.08 4.01
CA VAL A 91 -27.15 6.53 4.13
C VAL A 91 -27.56 6.96 5.53
N ILE A 92 -26.62 7.62 6.23
CA ILE A 92 -26.85 8.15 7.58
C ILE A 92 -27.36 9.59 7.49
N TYR A 93 -26.77 10.39 6.59
CA TYR A 93 -27.12 11.79 6.40
C TYR A 93 -26.92 12.23 4.95
N ARG A 94 -27.85 13.06 4.43
CA ARG A 94 -27.73 13.67 3.10
C ARG A 94 -28.34 15.07 3.10
N HIS A 95 -27.50 16.07 2.92
CA HIS A 95 -27.92 17.46 2.74
C HIS A 95 -28.63 17.64 1.38
N PRO A 96 -29.70 18.45 1.26
CA PRO A 96 -30.44 18.64 0.00
C PRO A 96 -29.58 19.07 -1.18
N LEU A 97 -28.54 19.88 -0.95
CA LEU A 97 -27.58 20.31 -1.98
C LEU A 97 -26.84 19.15 -2.67
N MET A 98 -26.71 17.98 -2.03
CA MET A 98 -26.11 16.81 -2.68
C MET A 98 -26.93 16.33 -3.88
N SER A 99 -28.24 16.61 -3.91
CA SER A 99 -29.09 16.27 -5.05
C SER A 99 -28.72 17.03 -6.33
N LEU A 100 -27.94 18.13 -6.22
CA LEU A 100 -27.41 18.87 -7.36
C LEU A 100 -26.27 18.12 -8.07
N ILE A 101 -25.71 17.07 -7.48
CA ILE A 101 -24.68 16.22 -8.08
C ILE A 101 -25.37 14.98 -8.65
N LYS A 102 -25.34 14.78 -9.97
CA LYS A 102 -25.99 13.62 -10.60
C LYS A 102 -24.97 12.53 -10.93
N PRO A 103 -25.21 11.26 -10.56
CA PRO A 103 -24.32 10.14 -10.89
C PRO A 103 -24.02 10.02 -12.38
N GLU A 104 -25.03 10.23 -13.22
CA GLU A 104 -24.97 10.09 -14.68
C GLU A 104 -23.85 10.93 -15.33
N TRP A 105 -23.45 12.04 -14.69
CA TRP A 105 -22.40 12.91 -15.20
C TRP A 105 -21.01 12.28 -15.16
N PHE A 106 -20.82 11.28 -14.30
CA PHE A 106 -19.53 10.64 -14.04
C PHE A 106 -19.41 9.25 -14.67
N LEU A 107 -20.44 8.80 -15.41
CA LEU A 107 -20.43 7.53 -16.11
C LEU A 107 -20.05 7.76 -17.56
N SER A 108 -18.89 7.25 -17.96
CA SER A 108 -18.39 7.31 -19.33
C SER A 108 -17.52 6.11 -19.65
N LYS A 109 -17.12 5.98 -20.91
CA LYS A 109 -16.20 4.90 -21.33
C LYS A 109 -14.84 5.00 -20.65
N THR A 110 -14.44 6.15 -20.09
CA THR A 110 -13.22 6.26 -19.28
C THR A 110 -13.24 5.42 -18.00
N CYS A 111 -14.41 5.07 -17.46
CA CYS A 111 -14.52 4.27 -16.23
C CYS A 111 -13.85 2.90 -16.38
N ILE A 112 -13.81 2.33 -17.60
CA ILE A 112 -13.14 1.04 -17.80
C ILE A 112 -11.68 1.09 -17.40
N GLN A 113 -10.99 2.20 -17.71
CA GLN A 113 -9.57 2.33 -17.43
C GLN A 113 -9.36 2.31 -15.91
N THR A 114 -10.13 3.09 -15.15
CA THR A 114 -9.90 3.19 -13.71
C THR A 114 -10.26 1.89 -12.97
N PHE A 115 -11.37 1.24 -13.33
CA PHE A 115 -11.78 0.00 -12.68
C PHE A 115 -10.87 -1.18 -13.05
N VAL A 116 -10.53 -1.35 -14.34
CA VAL A 116 -9.65 -2.46 -14.78
C VAL A 116 -8.23 -2.26 -14.27
N HIS A 117 -7.62 -1.09 -14.42
CA HIS A 117 -6.25 -0.86 -13.91
C HIS A 117 -6.19 -1.01 -12.38
N TYR A 118 -7.22 -0.57 -11.66
CA TYR A 118 -7.28 -0.78 -10.22
C TYR A 118 -7.37 -2.28 -9.88
N ALA A 119 -8.25 -3.02 -10.55
CA ALA A 119 -8.39 -4.47 -10.37
C ALA A 119 -7.09 -5.22 -10.67
N GLU A 120 -6.44 -4.95 -11.79
CA GLU A 120 -5.14 -5.53 -12.15
C GLU A 120 -4.05 -5.22 -11.10
N GLY A 121 -4.02 -4.00 -10.59
CA GLY A 121 -3.13 -3.60 -9.50
C GLY A 121 -3.37 -4.40 -8.21
N GLN A 122 -4.63 -4.69 -7.88
CA GLN A 122 -4.99 -5.50 -6.70
C GLN A 122 -4.64 -6.97 -6.88
N ILE A 123 -4.82 -7.53 -8.09
CA ILE A 123 -4.38 -8.89 -8.41
C ILE A 123 -2.88 -9.04 -8.15
N LYS A 124 -2.05 -8.10 -8.67
CA LYS A 124 -0.59 -8.10 -8.43
C LYS A 124 -0.25 -7.98 -6.94
N LYS A 125 -0.96 -7.13 -6.19
CA LYS A 125 -0.75 -6.95 -4.75
C LYS A 125 -1.10 -8.20 -3.93
N SER A 126 -2.10 -8.98 -4.37
CA SER A 126 -2.53 -10.20 -3.67
C SER A 126 -1.41 -11.25 -3.53
N GLN A 127 -0.50 -11.33 -4.51
CA GLN A 127 0.70 -12.18 -4.44
C GLN A 127 1.81 -11.60 -3.56
N GLY A 128 1.92 -10.26 -3.50
CA GLY A 128 2.97 -9.57 -2.73
C GLY A 128 2.87 -9.82 -1.22
N LEU A 129 1.66 -9.92 -0.68
CA LEU A 129 1.45 -10.27 0.73
C LEU A 129 1.98 -11.66 1.05
N ASN A 130 1.70 -12.65 0.18
CA ASN A 130 2.19 -14.01 0.36
C ASN A 130 3.72 -14.06 0.47
N LYS A 131 4.45 -13.30 -0.36
CA LYS A 131 5.92 -13.25 -0.27
C LYS A 131 6.44 -12.93 1.14
N LYS A 132 5.76 -12.05 1.89
CA LYS A 132 6.11 -11.75 3.29
C LYS A 132 5.70 -12.87 4.24
N ILE A 133 4.60 -13.56 3.98
CA ILE A 133 4.14 -14.69 4.80
C ILE A 133 5.09 -15.89 4.65
N VAL A 134 5.44 -16.28 3.43
CA VAL A 134 6.27 -17.48 3.17
C VAL A 134 7.77 -17.24 3.32
N ASN A 135 8.24 -15.99 3.26
CA ASN A 135 9.63 -15.63 3.50
C ASN A 135 9.73 -14.71 4.72
N PRO A 136 9.56 -15.25 5.94
CA PRO A 136 9.70 -14.47 7.16
C PRO A 136 11.13 -13.96 7.29
N VAL A 137 11.29 -12.71 7.71
CA VAL A 137 12.58 -12.15 8.08
C VAL A 137 12.79 -12.40 9.57
N GLU A 138 13.97 -12.91 9.93
CA GLU A 138 14.36 -13.12 11.33
C GLU A 138 14.23 -11.84 12.15
N LYS A 139 13.92 -11.98 13.45
CA LYS A 139 13.79 -10.85 14.38
C LYS A 139 15.13 -10.27 14.79
N GLN A 140 16.20 -11.06 14.70
CA GLN A 140 17.54 -10.58 14.92
C GLN A 140 18.01 -9.84 13.66
N LEU A 141 18.39 -8.59 13.83
CA LEU A 141 18.95 -7.79 12.75
C LEU A 141 20.39 -8.24 12.50
N LYS A 142 20.70 -8.65 11.26
CA LYS A 142 22.07 -8.95 10.84
C LYS A 142 22.93 -7.70 10.85
N THR A 143 24.18 -7.87 11.24
CA THR A 143 25.20 -6.81 11.24
C THR A 143 25.96 -6.81 9.92
N ILE A 144 26.85 -5.83 9.69
CA ILE A 144 27.68 -5.86 8.48
C ILE A 144 28.66 -7.03 8.46
N LEU A 145 28.99 -7.64 9.62
CA LEU A 145 29.85 -8.82 9.66
C LEU A 145 29.23 -10.01 8.90
N ASP A 146 27.90 -10.10 8.87
CA ASP A 146 27.17 -11.12 8.12
C ASP A 146 27.28 -10.94 6.59
N PHE A 147 27.78 -9.78 6.15
CA PHE A 147 27.98 -9.40 4.76
C PHE A 147 29.47 -9.19 4.44
N CYS A 148 30.36 -9.54 5.37
CA CYS A 148 31.80 -9.44 5.23
C CYS A 148 32.41 -10.83 4.98
N TYR A 149 33.25 -10.92 3.97
CA TYR A 149 33.91 -12.15 3.55
C TYR A 149 35.41 -11.96 3.42
N VAL A 150 36.18 -12.93 3.89
CA VAL A 150 37.63 -12.97 3.76
C VAL A 150 38.02 -13.78 2.53
N ILE A 151 38.87 -13.19 1.69
CA ILE A 151 39.49 -13.83 0.53
C ILE A 151 40.87 -14.32 0.94
N GLU A 152 41.02 -15.65 1.00
CA GLU A 152 42.26 -16.31 1.40
C GLU A 152 42.44 -17.63 0.63
N GLY A 153 43.64 -17.87 0.09
CA GLY A 153 43.97 -19.12 -0.60
C GLY A 153 43.03 -19.46 -1.78
N GLY A 154 42.54 -18.44 -2.49
CA GLY A 154 41.58 -18.59 -3.59
C GLY A 154 40.15 -18.91 -3.16
N LYS A 155 39.83 -18.84 -1.86
CA LYS A 155 38.49 -19.10 -1.31
C LYS A 155 37.89 -17.83 -0.72
N ILE A 156 36.56 -17.80 -0.67
CA ILE A 156 35.77 -16.77 0.02
C ILE A 156 35.18 -17.41 1.29
N ILE A 157 35.46 -16.84 2.46
CA ILE A 157 35.10 -17.39 3.77
C ILE A 157 34.33 -16.31 4.56
N GLN A 158 33.22 -16.66 5.22
CA GLN A 158 32.51 -15.71 6.10
C GLN A 158 33.45 -15.21 7.21
N VAL A 159 33.48 -13.90 7.47
CA VAL A 159 34.47 -13.30 8.40
C VAL A 159 34.39 -13.89 9.80
N ASN A 160 33.18 -14.16 10.33
CA ASN A 160 33.01 -14.75 11.65
C ASN A 160 33.64 -16.16 11.70
N SER A 161 33.36 -17.01 10.72
CA SER A 161 33.99 -18.33 10.63
C SER A 161 35.50 -18.27 10.43
N TRP A 162 36.00 -17.24 9.73
CA TRP A 162 37.44 -17.04 9.53
C TRP A 162 38.15 -16.63 10.82
N LEU A 163 37.52 -15.76 11.62
CA LEU A 163 37.96 -15.34 12.95
C LEU A 163 37.94 -16.50 13.94
N ASP A 164 36.84 -17.27 13.98
CA ASP A 164 36.66 -18.41 14.89
C ASP A 164 37.74 -19.46 14.71
N ARG A 165 38.08 -19.81 13.46
CA ARG A 165 39.15 -20.78 13.14
C ARG A 165 40.53 -20.36 13.62
N ARG A 166 40.75 -19.06 13.84
CA ARG A 166 42.02 -18.49 14.31
C ARG A 166 41.98 -18.10 15.78
N HIS A 167 40.82 -18.23 16.42
CA HIS A 167 40.56 -17.69 17.76
C HIS A 167 40.89 -16.20 17.87
N TRP A 168 40.62 -15.45 16.81
CA TRP A 168 40.84 -14.00 16.74
C TRP A 168 39.54 -13.24 16.99
N LYS A 169 39.65 -12.02 17.51
CA LYS A 169 38.52 -11.13 17.69
C LYS A 169 38.49 -10.03 16.63
N GLN A 170 37.31 -9.64 16.17
CA GLN A 170 37.18 -8.64 15.10
C GLN A 170 37.77 -7.28 15.51
N GLU A 171 37.76 -6.95 16.80
CA GLU A 171 38.33 -5.73 17.38
C GLU A 171 39.84 -5.61 17.15
N GLN A 172 40.51 -6.76 16.95
CA GLN A 172 41.96 -6.86 16.78
C GLN A 172 42.38 -6.79 15.30
N LEU A 173 41.43 -6.53 14.40
CA LEU A 173 41.70 -6.38 12.97
C LEU A 173 41.83 -4.91 12.60
N GLY A 174 42.86 -4.62 11.81
CA GLY A 174 43.05 -3.36 11.11
C GLY A 174 42.64 -3.50 9.65
N LEU A 175 41.85 -2.57 9.13
CA LEU A 175 41.48 -2.53 7.71
C LEU A 175 42.08 -1.31 7.03
N ALA A 176 42.67 -1.51 5.85
CA ALA A 176 43.04 -0.44 4.92
C ALA A 176 42.33 -0.63 3.59
N LYS A 177 41.66 0.41 3.09
CA LYS A 177 40.95 0.36 1.81
C LYS A 177 41.94 0.20 0.65
N LEU A 178 41.66 -0.70 -0.28
CA LEU A 178 42.42 -0.82 -1.50
C LEU A 178 41.92 0.17 -2.56
N ALA A 179 42.82 0.98 -3.10
CA ALA A 179 42.48 1.92 -4.16
C ALA A 179 42.01 1.16 -5.41
N HIS A 180 41.04 1.73 -6.13
CA HIS A 180 40.47 1.19 -7.38
C HIS A 180 39.75 -0.17 -7.27
N ALA A 181 39.64 -0.75 -6.08
CA ALA A 181 38.82 -1.94 -5.81
C ALA A 181 37.60 -1.54 -4.97
N GLN A 182 36.40 -1.86 -5.46
CA GLN A 182 35.15 -1.56 -4.76
C GLN A 182 34.98 -2.49 -3.56
N ASP A 183 34.72 -1.89 -2.39
CA ASP A 183 34.43 -2.56 -1.12
C ASP A 183 35.42 -3.68 -0.74
N LEU A 184 36.70 -3.49 -1.09
CA LEU A 184 37.80 -4.40 -0.79
C LEU A 184 38.85 -3.73 0.10
N TYR A 185 39.26 -4.45 1.14
CA TYR A 185 40.13 -3.95 2.19
C TYR A 185 41.25 -4.94 2.49
N ALA A 186 42.49 -4.47 2.61
CA ALA A 186 43.57 -5.28 3.17
C ALA A 186 43.39 -5.41 4.68
N MET A 187 43.48 -6.64 5.19
CA MET A 187 43.35 -6.94 6.61
C MET A 187 44.71 -7.14 7.27
N TYR A 188 44.83 -6.60 8.47
CA TYR A 188 45.97 -6.74 9.35
C TYR A 188 45.48 -7.24 10.69
N TYR A 189 46.31 -7.99 11.41
CA TYR A 189 46.00 -8.48 12.75
C TYR A 189 47.13 -8.10 13.69
N ASP A 190 46.76 -7.64 14.88
CA ASP A 190 47.70 -7.41 15.95
C ASP A 190 46.98 -7.58 17.30
N ASN A 191 47.54 -8.45 18.14
CA ASN A 191 47.00 -8.78 19.46
C ASN A 191 47.23 -7.67 20.50
N THR A 192 48.05 -6.67 20.16
CA THR A 192 48.51 -5.58 21.04
C THR A 192 48.18 -4.17 20.52
N SER A 193 47.88 -4.01 19.22
CA SER A 193 47.59 -2.69 18.62
C SER A 193 46.19 -2.15 18.93
N LEU A 194 46.11 -0.81 18.86
CA LEU A 194 44.89 0.00 18.89
C LEU A 194 44.12 -0.01 17.55
N PHE A 195 44.02 -1.17 16.90
CA PHE A 195 43.17 -1.28 15.71
C PHE A 195 41.71 -1.00 16.06
N GLN A 196 40.97 -0.49 15.07
CA GLN A 196 39.59 -0.06 15.26
C GLN A 196 38.59 -1.22 15.17
N GLY A 197 39.04 -2.40 14.76
CA GLY A 197 38.23 -3.52 14.37
C GLY A 197 37.54 -3.34 13.01
N ILE A 198 36.70 -4.30 12.66
CA ILE A 198 35.80 -4.20 11.49
C ILE A 198 34.62 -3.29 11.82
N ILE A 199 34.05 -3.43 13.04
CA ILE A 199 32.97 -2.59 13.57
C ILE A 199 33.19 -2.23 15.04
N LYS A 200 32.59 -1.12 15.47
CA LYS A 200 32.46 -0.74 16.90
C LYS A 200 31.05 -0.86 17.45
N LYS A 201 30.04 -0.77 16.59
CA LYS A 201 28.63 -0.82 16.95
C LYS A 201 27.90 -1.70 15.97
N GLU A 202 26.94 -2.49 16.46
CA GLU A 202 26.15 -3.40 15.63
C GLU A 202 25.29 -2.67 14.58
N ASN A 203 24.97 -1.40 14.82
CA ASN A 203 24.19 -0.56 13.90
C ASN A 203 25.05 0.18 12.85
N SER A 204 26.33 -0.17 12.71
CA SER A 204 27.21 0.43 11.71
C SER A 204 26.74 0.09 10.29
N ASN A 205 26.87 1.03 9.36
CA ASN A 205 26.52 0.84 7.95
C ASN A 205 27.75 0.63 7.05
N ASP A 206 28.96 0.72 7.63
CA ASP A 206 30.22 0.57 6.92
C ASP A 206 31.29 0.00 7.85
N VAL A 207 32.34 -0.56 7.26
CA VAL A 207 33.50 -1.08 7.99
C VAL A 207 34.40 0.06 8.47
N LEU A 208 35.14 -0.17 9.55
CA LEU A 208 36.07 0.80 10.11
C LEU A 208 37.47 0.62 9.53
N LEU A 209 38.07 1.73 9.10
CA LEU A 209 39.46 1.76 8.70
C LEU A 209 40.36 2.00 9.91
N SER A 210 41.54 1.40 9.89
CA SER A 210 42.58 1.58 10.90
C SER A 210 43.80 2.26 10.31
N SER A 211 44.54 2.99 11.14
CA SER A 211 45.90 3.42 10.79
C SER A 211 46.83 2.21 10.87
N ILE A 212 47.51 1.87 9.78
CA ILE A 212 48.32 0.65 9.67
C ILE A 212 49.81 0.98 9.78
N PRO A 213 50.56 0.38 10.72
CA PRO A 213 52.02 0.50 10.80
C PRO A 213 52.73 -0.02 9.54
N LYS A 214 53.89 0.53 9.19
CA LYS A 214 54.61 0.15 7.96
C LYS A 214 55.09 -1.30 7.96
N GLU A 215 55.31 -1.86 9.14
CA GLU A 215 55.84 -3.19 9.39
C GLU A 215 54.73 -4.25 9.50
N ALA A 216 53.46 -3.82 9.49
CA ALA A 216 52.32 -4.70 9.65
C ALA A 216 52.18 -5.64 8.43
N LYS A 217 52.01 -6.93 8.71
CA LYS A 217 51.85 -7.95 7.67
C LYS A 217 50.38 -8.13 7.31
N VAL A 218 50.08 -8.06 6.01
CA VAL A 218 48.76 -8.38 5.47
C VAL A 218 48.42 -9.84 5.80
N GLN A 219 47.26 -10.07 6.40
CA GLN A 219 46.74 -11.39 6.76
C GLN A 219 45.75 -11.94 5.71
N GLY A 220 45.19 -11.05 4.88
CA GLY A 220 44.22 -11.40 3.86
C GLY A 220 43.46 -10.17 3.36
N TYR A 221 42.41 -10.39 2.60
CA TYR A 221 41.56 -9.32 2.07
C TYR A 221 40.12 -9.50 2.52
N LEU A 222 39.48 -8.42 2.98
CA LEU A 222 38.08 -8.37 3.33
C LEU A 222 37.30 -7.79 2.16
N SER A 223 36.27 -8.50 1.69
CA SER A 223 35.23 -7.97 0.81
C SER A 223 33.98 -7.70 1.64
N PHE A 224 33.44 -6.48 1.56
CA PHE A 224 32.18 -6.12 2.20
C PHE A 224 31.08 -5.97 1.15
N ASN A 225 30.05 -6.82 1.18
CA ASN A 225 28.89 -6.69 0.31
C ASN A 225 27.96 -5.57 0.79
N LYS A 226 28.38 -4.32 0.56
CA LYS A 226 27.69 -3.11 1.02
C LYS A 226 26.30 -2.95 0.39
N GLU A 227 26.17 -3.28 -0.90
CA GLU A 227 24.89 -3.28 -1.60
C GLU A 227 23.93 -4.31 -1.03
N GLY A 228 24.41 -5.54 -0.80
CA GLY A 228 23.63 -6.61 -0.17
C GLY A 228 23.16 -6.25 1.24
N TYR A 229 24.02 -5.65 2.06
CA TYR A 229 23.66 -5.17 3.40
C TYR A 229 22.57 -4.08 3.32
N SER A 230 22.72 -3.13 2.41
CA SER A 230 21.76 -2.03 2.22
C SER A 230 20.40 -2.55 1.76
N ALA A 231 20.38 -3.50 0.82
CA ALA A 231 19.17 -4.16 0.35
C ALA A 231 18.48 -4.95 1.48
N TYR A 232 19.26 -5.72 2.25
CA TYR A 232 18.76 -6.45 3.42
C TYR A 232 18.15 -5.52 4.47
N ARG A 233 18.82 -4.42 4.82
CA ARG A 233 18.32 -3.43 5.79
C ARG A 233 16.97 -2.86 5.37
N LYS A 234 16.84 -2.50 4.09
CA LYS A 234 15.56 -2.03 3.54
C LYS A 234 14.47 -3.10 3.68
N GLN A 235 14.76 -4.33 3.25
CA GLN A 235 13.82 -5.45 3.34
C GLN A 235 13.41 -5.74 4.80
N TYR A 236 14.37 -5.74 5.73
CA TYR A 236 14.13 -5.96 7.16
C TYR A 236 13.17 -4.90 7.71
N HIS A 237 13.45 -3.61 7.48
CA HIS A 237 12.58 -2.53 7.95
C HIS A 237 11.19 -2.60 7.31
N ASP A 238 11.09 -2.88 6.01
CA ASP A 238 9.81 -3.00 5.30
C ASP A 238 8.99 -4.23 5.75
N TYR A 239 9.67 -5.30 6.20
CA TYR A 239 9.04 -6.48 6.77
C TYR A 239 8.53 -6.20 8.17
N TRP A 240 9.37 -5.73 9.08
CA TRP A 240 9.00 -5.52 10.48
C TRP A 240 7.99 -4.38 10.68
N ARG A 241 8.07 -3.32 9.88
CA ARG A 241 7.00 -2.30 9.82
C ARG A 241 5.67 -2.92 9.40
N TRP A 242 5.69 -3.84 8.43
CA TRP A 242 4.48 -4.57 8.04
C TRP A 242 3.98 -5.47 9.17
N VAL A 243 4.86 -6.16 9.91
CA VAL A 243 4.46 -6.95 11.08
C VAL A 243 3.82 -6.08 12.16
N GLU A 244 4.35 -4.89 12.43
CA GLU A 244 3.80 -3.95 13.42
C GLU A 244 2.43 -3.37 13.01
N GLN A 245 2.19 -3.21 11.70
CA GLN A 245 1.00 -2.53 11.18
C GLN A 245 -0.05 -3.48 10.60
N ARG A 246 0.24 -4.78 10.48
CA ARG A 246 -0.69 -5.73 9.83
C ARG A 246 -1.94 -5.93 10.69
N ASN A 247 -3.01 -6.31 10.00
CA ASN A 247 -4.20 -6.83 10.66
C ASN A 247 -3.99 -8.33 10.95
N ASP A 248 -3.82 -8.70 12.21
CA ASP A 248 -3.53 -10.09 12.61
C ASP A 248 -4.66 -11.06 12.28
N ALA A 249 -5.93 -10.65 12.38
CA ALA A 249 -7.06 -11.49 12.00
C ALA A 249 -7.03 -11.84 10.50
N ARG A 250 -6.72 -10.86 9.65
CA ARG A 250 -6.53 -11.04 8.21
C ARG A 250 -5.31 -11.91 7.90
N TYR A 251 -4.23 -11.76 8.66
CA TYR A 251 -3.05 -12.61 8.52
C TYR A 251 -3.39 -14.06 8.86
N GLN A 252 -4.04 -14.30 10.00
CA GLN A 252 -4.43 -15.64 10.45
C GLN A 252 -5.40 -16.30 9.47
N GLN A 253 -6.40 -15.56 8.98
CA GLN A 253 -7.32 -16.07 7.95
C GLN A 253 -6.59 -16.56 6.70
N ASN A 254 -5.55 -15.83 6.25
CA ASN A 254 -4.77 -16.25 5.08
C ASN A 254 -3.94 -17.51 5.34
N ILE A 255 -3.43 -17.68 6.57
CA ILE A 255 -2.75 -18.90 7.01
C ILE A 255 -3.73 -20.07 7.08
N ASP A 256 -4.89 -19.87 7.70
CA ASP A 256 -5.88 -20.92 8.00
C ASP A 256 -6.44 -21.57 6.73
N HIS A 257 -6.74 -20.77 5.69
CA HIS A 257 -7.20 -21.32 4.42
C HIS A 257 -6.06 -21.86 3.52
N GLY A 258 -4.80 -21.75 3.95
CA GLY A 258 -3.64 -22.35 3.29
C GLY A 258 -3.39 -21.88 1.85
N ARG A 259 -3.87 -20.68 1.47
CA ARG A 259 -3.74 -20.18 0.09
C ARG A 259 -2.55 -19.24 -0.02
N SER A 260 -1.93 -19.25 -1.19
CA SER A 260 -0.76 -18.46 -1.55
C SER A 260 -1.09 -17.01 -1.99
N TYR A 261 -2.25 -16.47 -1.58
CA TYR A 261 -2.71 -15.13 -1.96
C TYR A 261 -3.68 -14.52 -0.95
N ASP A 262 -3.82 -13.20 -0.98
CA ASP A 262 -4.78 -12.45 -0.16
C ASP A 262 -6.22 -12.58 -0.69
N SER A 263 -7.02 -13.42 -0.04
CA SER A 263 -8.41 -13.73 -0.43
C SER A 263 -9.37 -12.54 -0.30
N LYS A 264 -9.19 -11.67 0.71
CA LYS A 264 -10.00 -10.45 0.88
C LYS A 264 -9.74 -9.46 -0.25
N ASN A 265 -8.48 -9.25 -0.63
CA ASN A 265 -8.14 -8.40 -1.77
C ASN A 265 -8.71 -9.00 -3.06
N MET A 266 -8.62 -10.31 -3.25
CA MET A 266 -9.13 -10.94 -4.46
C MET A 266 -10.66 -10.82 -4.58
N MET A 267 -11.40 -11.01 -3.49
CA MET A 267 -12.84 -10.75 -3.46
C MET A 267 -13.14 -9.29 -3.84
N HIS A 268 -12.40 -8.33 -3.28
CA HIS A 268 -12.59 -6.90 -3.59
C HIS A 268 -12.30 -6.59 -5.07
N THR A 269 -11.30 -7.23 -5.67
CA THR A 269 -11.03 -7.16 -7.10
C THR A 269 -12.24 -7.60 -7.92
N PHE A 270 -12.77 -8.80 -7.65
CA PHE A 270 -13.94 -9.32 -8.37
C PHE A 270 -15.15 -8.41 -8.21
N ARG A 271 -15.42 -7.94 -6.98
CA ARG A 271 -16.47 -6.96 -6.71
C ARG A 271 -16.36 -5.73 -7.62
N LEU A 272 -15.17 -5.14 -7.74
CA LEU A 272 -14.96 -3.98 -8.62
C LEU A 272 -15.16 -4.31 -10.11
N LEU A 273 -14.72 -5.48 -10.56
CA LEU A 273 -14.97 -5.93 -11.92
C LEU A 273 -16.47 -6.07 -12.20
N TYR A 274 -17.25 -6.62 -11.27
CA TYR A 274 -18.71 -6.69 -11.41
C TYR A 274 -19.37 -5.31 -11.43
N VAL A 275 -18.90 -4.34 -10.63
CA VAL A 275 -19.37 -2.96 -10.71
C VAL A 275 -19.07 -2.35 -12.08
N ALA A 276 -17.86 -2.57 -12.62
CA ALA A 276 -17.50 -2.09 -13.95
C ALA A 276 -18.39 -2.70 -15.05
N LEU A 277 -18.70 -3.99 -14.94
CA LEU A 277 -19.62 -4.66 -15.84
C LEU A 277 -21.03 -4.05 -15.77
N GLY A 278 -21.54 -3.80 -14.56
CA GLY A 278 -22.82 -3.13 -14.33
C GLY A 278 -22.87 -1.71 -14.91
N ILE A 279 -21.79 -0.94 -14.80
CA ILE A 279 -21.70 0.39 -15.44
C ILE A 279 -21.86 0.26 -16.97
N ALA A 280 -21.17 -0.69 -17.59
CA ALA A 280 -21.22 -0.88 -19.04
C ALA A 280 -22.59 -1.37 -19.54
N GLN A 281 -23.25 -2.25 -18.78
CA GLN A 281 -24.49 -2.91 -19.20
C GLN A 281 -25.75 -2.13 -18.80
N GLU A 282 -25.75 -1.50 -17.63
CA GLU A 282 -26.94 -0.89 -17.03
C GLU A 282 -26.85 0.63 -16.92
N ASN A 283 -25.69 1.23 -17.26
CA ASN A 283 -25.39 2.65 -17.04
C ASN A 283 -25.61 3.06 -15.58
N LYS A 284 -25.25 2.19 -14.62
CA LYS A 284 -25.43 2.40 -13.18
C LYS A 284 -24.25 1.86 -12.38
N VAL A 285 -23.93 2.53 -11.28
CA VAL A 285 -22.98 2.01 -10.28
C VAL A 285 -23.75 1.21 -9.24
N LYS A 286 -23.71 -0.11 -9.36
CA LYS A 286 -24.42 -1.02 -8.44
C LYS A 286 -23.55 -1.37 -7.24
N VAL A 287 -23.76 -0.65 -6.13
CA VAL A 287 -22.96 -0.83 -4.90
C VAL A 287 -23.33 -2.11 -4.16
N TRP A 288 -24.60 -2.48 -4.16
CA TRP A 288 -25.11 -3.70 -3.53
C TRP A 288 -24.77 -4.92 -4.38
N CYS A 289 -24.06 -5.91 -3.80
CA CYS A 289 -23.67 -7.11 -4.53
C CYS A 289 -24.73 -8.19 -4.44
N ASP A 290 -25.29 -8.58 -5.58
CA ASP A 290 -26.26 -9.68 -5.67
C ASP A 290 -25.58 -11.05 -5.64
N ASN A 291 -24.35 -11.14 -6.16
CA ASN A 291 -23.53 -12.36 -6.18
C ASN A 291 -22.75 -12.57 -4.86
N ARG A 292 -23.42 -12.33 -3.73
CA ARG A 292 -22.84 -12.40 -2.39
C ARG A 292 -22.12 -13.73 -2.13
N ASP A 293 -22.76 -14.85 -2.43
CA ASP A 293 -22.24 -16.17 -2.10
C ASP A 293 -20.94 -16.48 -2.86
N GLU A 294 -20.87 -16.07 -4.12
CA GLU A 294 -19.65 -16.17 -4.93
C GLU A 294 -18.51 -15.33 -4.34
N LEU A 295 -18.78 -14.07 -4.01
CA LEU A 295 -17.76 -13.16 -3.45
C LEU A 295 -17.28 -13.67 -2.08
N LEU A 296 -18.17 -14.22 -1.25
CA LEU A 296 -17.80 -14.81 0.03
C LEU A 296 -17.04 -16.13 -0.13
N ALA A 297 -17.35 -16.96 -1.14
CA ALA A 297 -16.56 -18.14 -1.48
C ALA A 297 -15.11 -17.78 -1.88
N ILE A 298 -14.93 -16.67 -2.61
CA ILE A 298 -13.60 -16.12 -2.91
C ILE A 298 -12.91 -15.66 -1.62
N LYS A 299 -13.60 -14.89 -0.77
CA LYS A 299 -13.07 -14.42 0.53
C LYS A 299 -12.72 -15.59 1.47
N ALA A 300 -13.44 -16.70 1.38
CA ALA A 300 -13.17 -17.92 2.14
C ALA A 300 -12.03 -18.78 1.57
N GLY A 301 -11.44 -18.39 0.44
CA GLY A 301 -10.33 -19.12 -0.18
C GLY A 301 -10.74 -20.44 -0.83
N GLN A 302 -12.00 -20.57 -1.27
CA GLN A 302 -12.47 -21.82 -1.90
C GLN A 302 -11.82 -22.10 -3.26
N PHE A 303 -11.28 -21.08 -3.93
CA PHE A 303 -10.65 -21.18 -5.24
C PHE A 303 -9.12 -21.08 -5.16
N SER A 304 -8.43 -21.66 -6.15
CA SER A 304 -6.99 -21.44 -6.31
C SER A 304 -6.70 -20.06 -6.92
N TYR A 305 -5.46 -19.59 -6.77
CA TYR A 305 -5.03 -18.33 -7.38
C TYR A 305 -5.16 -18.38 -8.91
N ASP A 306 -4.67 -19.46 -9.53
CA ASP A 306 -4.69 -19.61 -11.00
C ASP A 306 -6.11 -19.65 -11.56
N GLU A 307 -7.04 -20.24 -10.82
CA GLU A 307 -8.46 -20.23 -11.19
C GLU A 307 -9.03 -18.82 -11.16
N LEU A 308 -8.78 -18.07 -10.08
CA LEU A 308 -9.24 -16.68 -9.96
C LEU A 308 -8.58 -15.76 -10.99
N LEU A 309 -7.32 -16.01 -11.34
CA LEU A 309 -6.64 -15.27 -12.40
C LEU A 309 -7.32 -15.50 -13.75
N ARG A 310 -7.53 -16.75 -14.17
CA ARG A 310 -8.24 -17.07 -15.42
C ARG A 310 -9.63 -16.44 -15.46
N ARG A 311 -10.38 -16.56 -14.36
CA ARG A 311 -11.72 -15.95 -14.24
C ARG A 311 -11.67 -14.43 -14.36
N SER A 312 -10.69 -13.78 -13.76
CA SER A 312 -10.52 -12.32 -13.86
C SER A 312 -10.19 -11.87 -15.29
N GLU A 313 -9.36 -12.63 -16.02
CA GLU A 313 -9.02 -12.35 -17.42
C GLU A 313 -10.21 -12.53 -18.37
N ILE A 314 -11.09 -13.51 -18.11
CA ILE A 314 -12.36 -13.65 -18.83
C ILE A 314 -13.24 -12.43 -18.54
N LEU A 315 -13.46 -12.12 -17.26
CA LEU A 315 -14.34 -11.03 -16.86
C LEU A 315 -13.86 -9.66 -17.37
N ILE A 316 -12.55 -9.40 -17.36
CA ILE A 316 -11.96 -8.18 -17.94
C ILE A 316 -12.24 -8.08 -19.44
N ARG A 317 -12.14 -9.18 -20.19
CA ARG A 317 -12.47 -9.19 -21.63
C ARG A 317 -13.95 -8.92 -21.86
N ASP A 318 -14.82 -9.49 -21.04
CA ASP A 318 -16.26 -9.25 -21.12
C ASP A 318 -16.62 -7.79 -20.82
N ILE A 319 -15.99 -7.20 -19.79
CA ILE A 319 -16.10 -5.77 -19.47
C ILE A 319 -15.63 -4.92 -20.65
N GLN A 320 -14.48 -5.21 -21.23
CA GLN A 320 -13.96 -4.49 -22.40
C GLN A 320 -14.92 -4.52 -23.58
N ASN A 321 -15.53 -5.67 -23.85
CA ASN A 321 -16.53 -5.80 -24.91
C ASN A 321 -17.83 -5.06 -24.56
N ALA A 322 -18.29 -5.15 -23.32
CA ALA A 322 -19.49 -4.44 -22.85
C ALA A 322 -19.33 -2.92 -22.98
N PHE A 323 -18.19 -2.35 -22.57
CA PHE A 323 -17.93 -0.91 -22.72
C PHE A 323 -17.88 -0.47 -24.19
N LYS A 324 -17.30 -1.28 -25.08
CA LYS A 324 -17.29 -1.00 -26.53
C LYS A 324 -18.71 -0.92 -27.12
N LEU A 325 -19.61 -1.79 -26.66
CA LEU A 325 -20.99 -1.87 -27.12
C LEU A 325 -21.95 -0.94 -26.36
N SER A 326 -21.52 -0.37 -25.23
CA SER A 326 -22.36 0.47 -24.38
C SER A 326 -22.72 1.81 -25.04
N CYS A 327 -23.87 2.35 -24.65
CA CYS A 327 -24.31 3.70 -25.02
C CYS A 327 -23.71 4.80 -24.12
N LEU A 328 -22.69 4.49 -23.32
CA LEU A 328 -22.01 5.45 -22.47
C LEU A 328 -21.33 6.53 -23.32
N PRO A 329 -21.30 7.79 -22.84
CA PRO A 329 -20.52 8.84 -23.50
C PRO A 329 -19.02 8.49 -23.44
N GLU A 330 -18.24 9.02 -24.38
CA GLU A 330 -16.78 8.84 -24.38
C GLU A 330 -16.14 9.49 -23.15
N GLU A 331 -16.63 10.67 -22.76
CA GLU A 331 -16.11 11.49 -21.67
C GLU A 331 -17.18 11.81 -20.62
N ILE A 332 -16.75 12.16 -19.41
CA ILE A 332 -17.65 12.62 -18.35
C ILE A 332 -18.19 14.03 -18.64
N ASN A 333 -19.32 14.39 -18.02
CA ASN A 333 -19.86 15.74 -18.10
C ASN A 333 -19.22 16.68 -17.07
N TYR A 334 -17.94 17.01 -17.30
CA TYR A 334 -17.14 17.87 -16.42
C TYR A 334 -17.78 19.26 -16.19
N GLN A 335 -18.41 19.84 -17.22
CA GLN A 335 -19.02 21.17 -17.11
C GLN A 335 -20.20 21.19 -16.14
N SER A 336 -21.02 20.14 -16.14
CA SER A 336 -22.15 20.02 -15.19
C SER A 336 -21.64 19.81 -13.77
N ALA A 337 -20.64 18.93 -13.59
CA ALA A 337 -20.01 18.72 -12.29
C ALA A 337 -19.39 20.01 -11.72
N LYS A 338 -18.65 20.76 -12.53
CA LYS A 338 -18.07 22.06 -12.17
C LYS A 338 -19.16 23.08 -11.80
N SER A 339 -20.21 23.18 -12.61
CA SER A 339 -21.31 24.13 -12.37
C SER A 339 -22.05 23.80 -11.08
N ALA A 340 -22.31 22.51 -10.81
CA ALA A 340 -22.91 22.05 -9.56
C ALA A 340 -22.03 22.40 -8.35
N LEU A 341 -20.72 22.14 -8.42
CA LEU A 341 -19.77 22.50 -7.36
C LEU A 341 -19.81 23.99 -7.03
N VAL A 342 -19.78 24.85 -8.06
CA VAL A 342 -19.85 26.30 -7.88
C VAL A 342 -21.19 26.72 -7.27
N ASN A 343 -22.30 26.16 -7.73
CA ASN A 343 -23.63 26.50 -7.20
C ASN A 343 -23.80 26.05 -5.75
N ILE A 344 -23.37 24.84 -5.41
CA ILE A 344 -23.38 24.35 -4.03
C ILE A 344 -22.55 25.28 -3.14
N ARG A 345 -21.34 25.67 -3.56
CA ARG A 345 -20.51 26.61 -2.80
C ARG A 345 -21.16 27.98 -2.64
N LYS A 346 -21.81 28.49 -3.69
CA LYS A 346 -22.55 29.76 -3.60
C LYS A 346 -23.63 29.67 -2.53
N GLU A 347 -24.40 28.59 -2.48
CA GLU A 347 -25.42 28.35 -1.45
C GLU A 347 -24.82 28.22 -0.04
N LEU A 348 -23.77 27.41 0.12
CA LEU A 348 -23.14 27.14 1.42
C LEU A 348 -22.47 28.36 2.04
N TYR A 349 -21.98 29.29 1.22
CA TYR A 349 -21.29 30.49 1.67
C TYR A 349 -22.11 31.77 1.53
N LYS A 350 -23.43 31.65 1.26
CA LYS A 350 -24.36 32.78 1.39
C LYS A 350 -24.23 33.35 2.80
N LEU A 351 -24.20 34.69 2.85
CA LEU A 351 -24.04 35.46 4.09
C LEU A 351 -25.06 35.07 5.14
#